data_AF-A0A0D6PEZ9-F1
#
_entry.id   AF-A0A0D6PEZ9-F1
#
_cell.length_a   1.000
_cell.length_b   1.000
_cell.length_c   1.000
_cell.angle_alpha   90.00
_cell.angle_beta   90.00
_cell.angle_gamma   90.00
#
_symmetry.space_group_name_H-M   'P 1'
#
loop_
_entity.id
_entity.type
_entity.pdbx_description
1 polymer ?
#
loop_
_entity_poly.entity_id
_entity_poly.type
_entity_poly.pdbx_seq_one_letter_code
_entity_poly.pdbx_strand_id
1 'polypeptide(L)'
;MADISDVANALVSACAAAIYPGGASASVTGANTRVYYGWPVAENLDNDGAAGIVNVSVFASTNMTKLTTRYPIDWGAMVTVPTVTLTATLSGQVITLGGTGGAGQNFGILAGNTAYIHSVTASDTPGTVAAAFAAALGAVGVTASGDAITFPASLPVYAARVGAVGQWLGEMRRQEQGFLVTVFAPTPALRDATAAAIDGALAGVNWLTLADGSSGRLLYHSSRSDDKPGVATVWRRTLTYTVEYATTQAFAAAQLLFMGLTVTADGSAVNMPPGNLMPSTIIQI
;
A
#
# COMPACT_ATOMS: atom_id res chain seq x y z
N MET A 1 4.38 5.32 1.18
CA MET A 1 4.76 5.37 -0.24
C MET A 1 6.25 5.49 -0.27
N ALA A 2 6.92 4.36 -0.49
CA ALA A 2 8.36 4.22 -0.47
C ALA A 2 9.07 5.32 -1.29
N ASP A 3 9.81 6.16 -0.60
CA ASP A 3 10.77 7.09 -1.19
C ASP A 3 12.21 6.56 -1.05
N ILE A 4 13.20 7.38 -1.45
CA ILE A 4 14.62 7.03 -1.34
C ILE A 4 15.09 6.94 0.12
N SER A 5 14.45 7.69 1.02
CA SER A 5 14.73 7.76 2.45
C SER A 5 14.23 6.50 3.17
N ASP A 6 13.03 6.03 2.84
CA ASP A 6 12.46 4.76 3.33
C ASP A 6 13.36 3.57 3.00
N VAL A 7 13.82 3.49 1.74
CA VAL A 7 14.76 2.43 1.29
C VAL A 7 16.11 2.55 2.00
N ALA A 8 16.63 3.76 2.16
CA ALA A 8 17.88 3.97 2.88
C ALA A 8 17.78 3.59 4.36
N ASN A 9 16.68 3.94 5.03
CA ASN A 9 16.43 3.58 6.43
C ASN A 9 16.25 2.06 6.60
N ALA A 10 15.60 1.39 5.66
CA ALA A 10 15.50 -0.07 5.64
C ALA A 10 16.89 -0.72 5.46
N LEU A 11 17.76 -0.19 4.60
CA LEU A 11 19.15 -0.63 4.46
C LEU A 11 19.99 -0.37 5.73
N VAL A 12 19.82 0.79 6.38
CA VAL A 12 20.46 1.10 7.67
C VAL A 12 20.03 0.09 8.73
N SER A 13 18.74 -0.24 8.81
CA SER A 13 18.19 -1.23 9.73
C SER A 13 18.78 -2.63 9.47
N ALA A 14 18.84 -3.06 8.20
CA ALA A 14 19.45 -4.33 7.81
C ALA A 14 20.95 -4.40 8.14
N CYS A 15 21.71 -3.33 7.89
CA CYS A 15 23.12 -3.23 8.28
C CYS A 15 23.30 -3.24 9.80
N ALA A 16 22.44 -2.54 10.55
CA ALA A 16 22.47 -2.53 12.01
C ALA A 16 22.17 -3.93 12.58
N ALA A 17 21.19 -4.66 12.04
CA ALA A 17 20.88 -6.04 12.43
C ALA A 17 22.03 -7.01 12.11
N ALA A 18 22.74 -6.82 10.99
CA ALA A 18 23.93 -7.59 10.63
C ALA A 18 25.10 -7.40 11.62
N ILE A 19 25.25 -6.18 12.15
CA ILE A 19 26.33 -5.82 13.08
C ILE A 19 25.96 -6.14 14.54
N TYR A 20 24.68 -6.05 14.88
CA TYR A 20 24.14 -6.23 16.24
C TYR A 20 23.00 -7.28 16.26
N PRO A 21 23.27 -8.56 15.93
CA PRO A 21 22.24 -9.60 15.83
C PRO A 21 21.55 -9.90 17.17
N GLY A 22 22.20 -9.61 18.30
CA GLY A 22 21.63 -9.70 19.65
C GLY A 22 21.13 -8.36 20.22
N GLY A 23 21.01 -7.32 19.39
CA GLY A 23 20.79 -5.94 19.83
C GLY A 23 22.08 -5.21 20.25
N ALA A 24 21.93 -3.96 20.70
CA ALA A 24 23.03 -2.99 20.88
C ALA A 24 24.10 -3.35 21.93
N SER A 25 24.00 -4.50 22.60
CA SER A 25 24.89 -4.91 23.69
C SER A 25 26.24 -5.50 23.22
N ALA A 26 26.33 -6.02 21.99
CA ALA A 26 27.56 -6.56 21.43
C ALA A 26 27.58 -6.48 19.89
N SER A 27 28.62 -5.85 19.34
CA SER A 27 28.91 -5.87 17.90
C SER A 27 29.59 -7.19 17.51
N VAL A 28 29.27 -7.73 16.33
CA VAL A 28 29.95 -8.89 15.73
C VAL A 28 31.46 -8.71 15.56
N THR A 29 31.96 -7.47 15.50
CA THR A 29 33.40 -7.16 15.42
C THR A 29 34.04 -6.82 16.76
N GLY A 30 33.27 -6.81 17.85
CA GLY A 30 33.71 -6.35 19.16
C GLY A 30 33.93 -4.84 19.29
N ALA A 31 33.89 -4.09 18.18
CA ALA A 31 34.03 -2.64 18.17
C ALA A 31 32.66 -1.94 18.09
N ASN A 32 32.51 -0.84 18.84
CA ASN A 32 31.35 0.04 18.73
C ASN A 32 31.22 0.54 17.29
N THR A 33 30.06 0.32 16.69
CA THR A 33 29.78 0.64 15.29
C THR A 33 28.53 1.50 15.17
N ARG A 34 28.63 2.64 14.48
CA ARG A 34 27.50 3.52 14.16
C ARG A 34 27.02 3.24 12.74
N VAL A 35 25.71 3.10 12.55
CA VAL A 35 25.08 2.90 11.24
C VAL A 35 24.06 4.00 11.00
N TYR A 36 24.14 4.71 9.88
CA TYR A 36 23.25 5.85 9.57
C TYR A 36 23.12 6.11 8.07
N TYR A 37 22.08 6.86 7.73
CA TYR A 37 21.88 7.42 6.40
C TYR A 37 22.62 8.74 6.23
N GLY A 38 23.16 8.99 5.04
CA GLY A 38 23.92 10.20 4.71
C GLY A 38 25.44 9.99 4.75
N TRP A 39 26.18 10.99 4.27
CA TRP A 39 27.64 10.96 4.23
C TRP A 39 28.24 11.57 5.51
N PRO A 40 29.30 10.99 6.12
CA PRO A 40 29.93 11.54 7.32
C PRO A 40 30.55 12.92 7.11
N VAL A 41 30.47 13.74 8.16
CA VAL A 41 31.32 14.92 8.33
C VAL A 41 32.72 14.47 8.78
N ALA A 42 33.78 15.01 8.18
CA ALA A 42 35.15 14.58 8.43
C ALA A 42 35.56 14.65 9.91
N GLU A 43 35.22 15.74 10.61
CA GLU A 43 35.51 15.92 12.04
C GLU A 43 34.89 14.82 12.92
N ASN A 44 33.64 14.40 12.64
CA ASN A 44 33.01 13.30 13.37
C ASN A 44 33.72 11.97 13.09
N LEU A 45 34.20 11.77 11.86
CA LEU A 45 34.88 10.55 11.45
C LEU A 45 36.28 10.42 12.07
N ASP A 46 37.01 11.53 12.19
CA ASP A 46 38.32 11.58 12.85
C ASP A 46 38.18 11.36 14.36
N ASN A 47 37.19 12.01 15.00
CA ASN A 47 36.87 11.81 16.42
C ASN A 47 36.47 10.35 16.72
N ASP A 48 35.62 9.75 15.89
CA ASP A 48 35.21 8.35 16.03
C ASP A 48 36.37 7.38 15.76
N GLY A 49 37.20 7.65 14.75
CA GLY A 49 38.40 6.88 14.46
C GLY A 49 39.38 6.88 15.63
N ALA A 50 39.62 8.03 16.25
CA ALA A 50 40.43 8.16 17.46
C ALA A 50 39.83 7.41 18.67
N ALA A 51 38.50 7.33 18.76
CA ALA A 51 37.78 6.57 19.78
C ALA A 51 37.66 5.06 19.47
N GLY A 52 38.20 4.57 18.35
CA GLY A 52 38.10 3.17 17.95
C GLY A 52 36.74 2.76 17.35
N ILE A 53 35.87 3.73 17.05
CA ILE A 53 34.49 3.52 16.57
C ILE A 53 34.47 3.31 15.05
N VAL A 54 33.76 2.28 14.61
CA VAL A 54 33.51 2.02 13.18
C VAL A 54 32.28 2.79 12.72
N ASN A 55 32.34 3.38 11.54
CA ASN A 55 31.25 4.15 10.92
C ASN A 55 30.75 3.43 9.67
N VAL A 56 29.44 3.23 9.56
CA VAL A 56 28.77 2.63 8.40
C VAL A 56 27.76 3.62 7.85
N SER A 57 28.12 4.23 6.73
CA SER A 57 27.30 5.19 5.99
C SER A 57 26.53 4.46 4.90
N VAL A 58 25.21 4.63 4.88
CA VAL A 58 24.38 4.30 3.72
C VAL A 58 24.11 5.59 2.95
N PHE A 59 24.49 5.65 1.68
CA PHE A 59 24.33 6.84 0.84
C PHE A 59 23.71 6.50 -0.52
N ALA A 60 22.74 7.29 -0.96
CA ALA A 60 22.16 7.15 -2.29
C ALA A 60 23.15 7.60 -3.38
N SER A 61 23.53 6.70 -4.27
CA SER A 61 24.49 7.01 -5.34
C SER A 61 23.87 7.93 -6.39
N THR A 62 24.55 9.05 -6.66
CA THR A 62 24.15 10.03 -7.67
C THR A 62 24.12 9.39 -9.06
N ASN A 63 23.11 9.73 -9.87
CA ASN A 63 22.92 9.24 -11.25
C ASN A 63 22.78 7.71 -11.39
N MET A 64 22.52 6.98 -10.30
CA MET A 64 22.17 5.54 -10.33
C MET A 64 20.66 5.29 -10.19
N THR A 65 19.83 6.31 -10.43
CA THR A 65 18.37 6.16 -10.52
C THR A 65 17.98 5.76 -11.93
N LYS A 66 17.18 4.71 -12.09
CA LYS A 66 16.71 4.23 -13.40
C LYS A 66 15.26 3.77 -13.29
N LEU A 67 14.40 4.24 -14.20
CA LEU A 67 13.04 3.73 -14.32
C LEU A 67 13.10 2.30 -14.90
N THR A 68 12.54 1.32 -14.20
CA THR A 68 12.43 -0.07 -14.68
C THR A 68 11.01 -0.44 -15.12
N THR A 69 10.06 0.47 -14.94
CA THR A 69 8.66 0.32 -15.40
C THR A 69 8.62 0.15 -16.93
N ARG A 70 8.11 -1.00 -17.39
CA ARG A 70 8.04 -1.34 -18.83
C ARG A 70 6.62 -1.69 -19.31
N TYR A 71 5.68 -1.82 -18.38
CA TYR A 71 4.29 -2.25 -18.60
C TYR A 71 3.32 -1.32 -17.85
N PRO A 72 2.02 -1.28 -18.20
CA PRO A 72 1.04 -0.42 -17.54
C PRO A 72 0.89 -0.71 -16.04
N ILE A 73 0.30 0.25 -15.31
CA ILE A 73 0.04 0.20 -13.86
C ILE A 73 -0.59 -1.14 -13.49
N ASP A 74 0.14 -1.92 -12.69
CA ASP A 74 -0.41 -3.12 -12.06
C ASP A 74 -1.16 -2.72 -10.80
N TRP A 75 -2.33 -3.33 -10.60
CA TRP A 75 -3.23 -3.06 -9.48
C TRP A 75 -3.03 -4.15 -8.45
N GLY A 76 -2.23 -3.83 -7.43
CA GLY A 76 -1.89 -4.74 -6.34
C GLY A 76 -3.06 -5.05 -5.41
N ALA A 77 -2.77 -5.89 -4.42
CA ALA A 77 -3.77 -6.36 -3.46
C ALA A 77 -4.45 -5.22 -2.68
N MET A 78 -5.67 -5.51 -2.21
CA MET A 78 -6.48 -4.62 -1.38
C MET A 78 -5.77 -4.34 -0.05
N VAL A 79 -5.49 -3.07 0.26
CA VAL A 79 -4.75 -2.65 1.47
C VAL A 79 -5.57 -2.87 2.73
N THR A 80 -6.85 -2.54 2.62
CA THR A 80 -7.81 -2.55 3.70
C THR A 80 -9.06 -3.22 3.17
N VAL A 81 -9.37 -4.41 3.70
CA VAL A 81 -10.70 -5.01 3.50
C VAL A 81 -11.70 -4.10 4.21
N PRO A 82 -12.66 -3.50 3.49
CA PRO A 82 -13.51 -2.47 4.08
C PRO A 82 -14.62 -3.13 4.90
N THR A 83 -14.74 -2.72 6.17
CA THR A 83 -15.74 -3.26 7.10
C THR A 83 -17.13 -2.71 6.76
N VAL A 84 -18.06 -3.61 6.47
CA VAL A 84 -19.49 -3.28 6.33
C VAL A 84 -20.16 -3.38 7.70
N THR A 85 -20.75 -2.28 8.19
CA THR A 85 -21.44 -2.20 9.47
C THR A 85 -22.94 -1.93 9.32
N LEU A 86 -23.38 -1.37 8.19
CA LEU A 86 -24.77 -1.24 7.81
C LEU A 86 -25.26 -2.58 7.23
N THR A 87 -26.46 -3.01 7.62
CA THR A 87 -27.10 -4.24 7.12
C THR A 87 -28.44 -3.91 6.47
N ALA A 88 -28.90 -4.78 5.56
CA ALA A 88 -30.19 -4.64 4.89
C ALA A 88 -30.84 -6.02 4.72
N THR A 89 -32.11 -6.13 5.12
CA THR A 89 -32.93 -7.35 4.98
C THR A 89 -34.16 -7.02 4.15
N LEU A 90 -34.39 -7.77 3.07
CA LEU A 90 -35.59 -7.65 2.22
C LEU A 90 -36.64 -8.68 2.65
N SER A 91 -37.87 -8.22 2.93
CA SER A 91 -39.03 -9.06 3.22
C SER A 91 -40.23 -8.57 2.41
N GLY A 92 -40.58 -9.29 1.34
CA GLY A 92 -41.59 -8.85 0.38
C GLY A 92 -41.18 -7.52 -0.27
N GLN A 93 -41.99 -6.47 -0.08
CA GLN A 93 -41.75 -5.12 -0.59
C GLN A 93 -41.17 -4.15 0.47
N VAL A 94 -40.72 -4.67 1.62
CA VAL A 94 -40.13 -3.88 2.71
C VAL A 94 -38.65 -4.24 2.86
N ILE A 95 -37.79 -3.23 2.85
CA ILE A 95 -36.38 -3.35 3.23
C ILE A 95 -36.21 -2.77 4.62
N THR A 96 -35.73 -3.57 5.56
CA THR A 96 -35.32 -3.10 6.89
C THR A 96 -33.81 -2.94 6.93
N LEU A 97 -33.35 -1.73 7.24
CA LEU A 97 -31.95 -1.42 7.49
C LEU A 97 -31.60 -1.65 8.97
N GLY A 98 -30.32 -1.88 9.27
CA GLY A 98 -29.84 -2.09 10.64
C GLY A 98 -28.34 -1.94 10.78
N GLY A 99 -27.83 -2.15 12.00
CA GLY A 99 -26.42 -1.92 12.32
C GLY A 99 -26.11 -0.43 12.45
N THR A 100 -24.88 -0.02 12.12
CA THR A 100 -24.44 1.38 12.19
C THR A 100 -24.12 1.91 10.79
N GLY A 101 -24.60 3.11 10.48
CA GLY A 101 -24.07 3.87 9.34
C GLY A 101 -22.63 4.34 9.60
N GLY A 102 -22.04 4.97 8.60
CA GLY A 102 -20.68 5.48 8.67
C GLY A 102 -20.07 5.67 7.28
N ALA A 103 -19.21 6.68 7.16
CA ALA A 103 -18.58 7.06 5.90
C ALA A 103 -17.78 5.91 5.26
N GLY A 104 -17.81 5.86 3.93
CA GLY A 104 -17.13 4.79 3.17
C GLY A 104 -17.99 3.54 2.97
N GLN A 105 -19.29 3.61 3.23
CA GLN A 105 -20.26 2.58 2.86
C GLN A 105 -21.20 3.10 1.77
N ASN A 106 -21.70 2.21 0.92
CA ASN A 106 -22.70 2.49 -0.09
C ASN A 106 -23.87 1.52 0.11
N PHE A 107 -25.08 2.05 0.16
CA PHE A 107 -26.30 1.25 0.18
C PHE A 107 -27.00 1.35 -1.16
N GLY A 108 -27.45 0.21 -1.69
CA GLY A 108 -28.11 0.15 -2.99
C GLY A 108 -29.36 -0.72 -2.96
N ILE A 109 -30.35 -0.31 -3.76
CA ILE A 109 -31.59 -1.05 -4.01
C ILE A 109 -31.74 -1.26 -5.52
N LEU A 110 -32.06 -2.50 -5.92
CA LEU A 110 -32.53 -2.82 -7.26
C LEU A 110 -34.05 -2.95 -7.22
N ALA A 111 -34.75 -1.98 -7.82
CA ALA A 111 -36.20 -1.92 -7.87
C ALA A 111 -36.67 -1.68 -9.32
N GLY A 112 -37.55 -2.55 -9.82
CA GLY A 112 -37.80 -2.64 -11.26
C GLY A 112 -36.49 -2.92 -12.02
N ASN A 113 -36.26 -2.17 -13.10
CA ASN A 113 -35.02 -2.23 -13.89
C ASN A 113 -33.94 -1.21 -13.47
N THR A 114 -34.15 -0.48 -12.37
CA THR A 114 -33.29 0.64 -11.97
C THR A 114 -32.53 0.33 -10.69
N ALA A 115 -31.23 0.64 -10.68
CA ALA A 115 -30.39 0.56 -9.49
C ALA A 115 -30.29 1.96 -8.87
N TYR A 116 -30.75 2.09 -7.63
CA TYR A 116 -30.67 3.30 -6.83
C TYR A 116 -29.55 3.13 -5.80
N ILE A 117 -28.58 4.04 -5.76
CA ILE A 117 -27.41 3.95 -4.88
C ILE A 117 -27.24 5.25 -4.11
N HIS A 118 -27.08 5.11 -2.79
CA HIS A 118 -26.79 6.19 -1.87
C HIS A 118 -25.42 5.97 -1.22
N SER A 119 -24.60 7.03 -1.19
CA SER A 119 -23.27 7.03 -0.56
C SER A 119 -23.40 7.48 0.90
N VAL A 120 -23.19 6.56 1.84
CA VAL A 120 -23.40 6.78 3.27
C VAL A 120 -22.33 7.73 3.82
N THR A 121 -22.76 8.78 4.53
CA THR A 121 -21.88 9.77 5.15
C THR A 121 -21.59 9.43 6.63
N ALA A 122 -20.71 10.22 7.28
CA ALA A 122 -20.40 10.04 8.70
C ALA A 122 -21.57 10.39 9.64
N SER A 123 -22.52 11.21 9.18
CA SER A 123 -23.73 11.58 9.92
C SER A 123 -24.89 10.60 9.71
N ASP A 124 -24.76 9.64 8.79
CA ASP A 124 -25.87 8.77 8.43
C ASP A 124 -26.10 7.63 9.42
N THR A 125 -27.38 7.35 9.61
CA THR A 125 -27.94 6.25 10.38
C THR A 125 -28.87 5.45 9.46
N PRO A 126 -29.23 4.20 9.81
CA PRO A 126 -30.19 3.41 9.02
C PRO A 126 -31.47 4.21 8.68
N GLY A 127 -32.03 4.95 9.63
CA GLY A 127 -33.20 5.81 9.43
C GLY A 127 -32.99 7.04 8.54
N THR A 128 -31.81 7.70 8.55
CA THR A 128 -31.55 8.83 7.62
C THR A 128 -31.35 8.33 6.19
N VAL A 129 -30.70 7.19 6.01
CA VAL A 129 -30.58 6.53 4.71
C VAL A 129 -31.97 6.11 4.19
N ALA A 130 -32.81 5.51 5.03
CA ALA A 130 -34.19 5.17 4.66
C ALA A 130 -34.99 6.42 4.25
N ALA A 131 -34.88 7.52 5.00
CA ALA A 131 -35.51 8.79 4.68
C ALA A 131 -35.01 9.40 3.36
N ALA A 132 -33.70 9.30 3.05
CA ALA A 132 -33.14 9.78 1.78
C ALA A 132 -33.73 9.04 0.57
N PHE A 133 -33.85 7.71 0.63
CA PHE A 133 -34.51 6.93 -0.42
C PHE A 133 -35.99 7.29 -0.57
N ALA A 134 -36.73 7.47 0.53
CA ALA A 134 -38.13 7.88 0.47
C ALA A 134 -38.32 9.31 -0.05
N ALA A 135 -37.39 10.24 0.24
CA ALA A 135 -37.40 11.58 -0.33
C ALA A 135 -37.16 11.55 -1.85
N ALA A 136 -36.18 10.77 -2.32
CA ALA A 136 -35.84 10.65 -3.73
C ALA A 136 -36.91 9.89 -4.56
N LEU A 137 -37.58 8.90 -3.97
CA LEU A 137 -38.54 8.01 -4.65
C LEU A 137 -40.00 8.24 -4.25
N GLY A 138 -40.30 9.27 -3.44
CA GLY A 138 -41.64 9.57 -2.94
C GLY A 138 -42.67 9.82 -4.05
N ALA A 139 -42.24 10.39 -5.18
CA ALA A 139 -43.10 10.58 -6.37
C ALA A 139 -43.58 9.25 -7.00
N VAL A 140 -42.88 8.14 -6.74
CA VAL A 140 -43.25 6.79 -7.20
C VAL A 140 -44.06 6.04 -6.13
N GLY A 141 -44.27 6.63 -4.95
CA GLY A 141 -45.01 6.03 -3.83
C GLY A 141 -44.15 5.23 -2.84
N VAL A 142 -42.82 5.35 -2.90
CA VAL A 142 -41.91 4.77 -1.90
C VAL A 142 -41.98 5.60 -0.61
N THR A 143 -42.03 4.94 0.54
CA THR A 143 -42.13 5.58 1.86
C THR A 143 -41.11 4.98 2.83
N ALA A 144 -40.74 5.72 3.88
CA ALA A 144 -39.88 5.22 4.96
C ALA A 144 -40.51 5.47 6.33
N SER A 145 -40.26 4.56 7.26
CA SER A 145 -40.69 4.65 8.65
C SER A 145 -39.59 4.05 9.54
N GLY A 146 -38.89 4.91 10.30
CA GLY A 146 -37.66 4.53 10.97
C GLY A 146 -36.65 3.95 9.97
N ASP A 147 -36.11 2.77 10.28
CA ASP A 147 -35.11 2.09 9.46
C ASP A 147 -35.72 1.25 8.31
N ALA A 148 -37.06 1.28 8.13
CA ALA A 148 -37.76 0.49 7.12
C ALA A 148 -38.17 1.34 5.91
N ILE A 149 -37.83 0.88 4.70
CA ILE A 149 -38.25 1.44 3.41
C ILE A 149 -39.33 0.52 2.81
N THR A 150 -40.49 1.07 2.49
CA THR A 150 -41.64 0.35 1.93
C THR A 150 -41.90 0.78 0.49
N PHE A 151 -41.90 -0.19 -0.43
CA PHE A 151 -42.14 0.02 -1.85
C PHE A 151 -43.59 -0.35 -2.24
N PRO A 152 -44.23 0.40 -3.15
CA PRO A 152 -45.55 0.05 -3.66
C PRO A 152 -45.45 -1.17 -4.60
N ALA A 153 -46.54 -1.92 -4.75
CA ALA A 153 -46.58 -3.11 -5.61
C ALA A 153 -46.32 -2.82 -7.12
N SER A 154 -46.45 -1.56 -7.54
CA SER A 154 -46.09 -1.09 -8.89
C SER A 154 -44.58 -1.04 -9.16
N LEU A 155 -43.74 -1.08 -8.11
CA LEU A 155 -42.28 -1.05 -8.21
C LEU A 155 -41.70 -2.23 -7.42
N PRO A 156 -41.61 -3.44 -8.03
CA PRO A 156 -41.11 -4.63 -7.35
C PRO A 156 -39.64 -4.49 -6.96
N VAL A 157 -39.30 -4.88 -5.74
CA VAL A 157 -37.93 -4.86 -5.22
C VAL A 157 -37.30 -6.23 -5.39
N TYR A 158 -36.14 -6.29 -6.04
CA TYR A 158 -35.46 -7.55 -6.33
C TYR A 158 -34.25 -7.80 -5.41
N ALA A 159 -33.57 -6.75 -4.97
CA ALA A 159 -32.44 -6.88 -4.06
C ALA A 159 -32.16 -5.58 -3.30
N ALA A 160 -31.71 -5.72 -2.05
CA ALA A 160 -31.06 -4.68 -1.27
C ALA A 160 -29.64 -5.15 -0.95
N ARG A 161 -28.63 -4.30 -1.13
CA ARG A 161 -27.22 -4.65 -0.91
C ARG A 161 -26.47 -3.50 -0.27
N VAL A 162 -25.65 -3.81 0.73
CA VAL A 162 -24.68 -2.90 1.31
C VAL A 162 -23.30 -3.34 0.85
N GLY A 163 -22.43 -2.39 0.53
CA GLY A 163 -21.02 -2.60 0.28
C GLY A 163 -20.21 -1.45 0.83
N ALA A 164 -18.90 -1.58 0.83
CA ALA A 164 -17.99 -0.57 1.34
C ALA A 164 -16.88 -0.20 0.36
N VAL A 165 -16.26 0.94 0.61
CA VAL A 165 -15.18 1.53 -0.18
C VAL A 165 -13.87 1.11 0.47
N GLY A 166 -13.12 0.24 -0.20
CA GLY A 166 -11.79 -0.17 0.24
C GLY A 166 -10.70 0.62 -0.47
N GLN A 167 -9.45 0.34 -0.10
CA GLN A 167 -8.28 0.92 -0.76
C GLN A 167 -7.48 -0.13 -1.53
N TRP A 168 -7.03 0.23 -2.73
CA TRP A 168 -6.20 -0.56 -3.62
C TRP A 168 -4.88 0.17 -3.86
N LEU A 169 -3.75 -0.54 -3.91
CA LEU A 169 -2.47 0.05 -4.32
C LEU A 169 -2.28 -0.12 -5.83
N GLY A 170 -2.19 1.00 -6.55
CA GLY A 170 -1.64 1.01 -7.90
C GLY A 170 -0.13 1.24 -7.86
N GLU A 171 0.63 0.41 -8.56
CA GLU A 171 2.05 0.68 -8.80
C GLU A 171 2.20 1.79 -9.85
N MET A 172 2.54 3.01 -9.42
CA MET A 172 2.67 4.16 -10.34
C MET A 172 3.95 4.08 -11.17
N ARG A 173 5.04 3.60 -10.56
CA ARG A 173 6.35 3.43 -11.19
C ARG A 173 7.26 2.53 -10.35
N ARG A 174 8.03 1.68 -11.02
CA ARG A 174 9.20 0.98 -10.48
C ARG A 174 10.49 1.69 -10.84
N GLN A 175 11.39 1.81 -9.87
CA GLN A 175 12.72 2.38 -10.02
C GLN A 175 13.76 1.46 -9.43
N GLU A 176 14.92 1.40 -10.08
CA GLU A 176 16.18 0.92 -9.53
C GLU A 176 16.97 2.13 -9.02
N GLN A 177 17.51 2.04 -7.81
CA GLN A 177 18.38 3.05 -7.20
C GLN A 177 19.65 2.40 -6.65
N GLY A 178 20.82 2.93 -7.04
CA GLY A 178 22.10 2.53 -6.45
C GLY A 178 22.30 3.11 -5.04
N PHE A 179 22.77 2.29 -4.10
CA PHE A 179 23.17 2.67 -2.76
C PHE A 179 24.61 2.24 -2.48
N LEU A 180 25.36 3.12 -1.83
CA LEU A 180 26.72 2.88 -1.34
C LEU A 180 26.64 2.63 0.16
N VAL A 181 26.94 1.41 0.58
CA VAL A 181 27.15 1.05 1.98
C VAL A 181 28.66 1.13 2.23
N THR A 182 29.10 2.21 2.87
CA THR A 182 30.52 2.51 3.09
C THR A 182 30.90 2.32 4.55
N VAL A 183 31.79 1.37 4.80
CA VAL A 183 32.46 1.15 6.08
C VAL A 183 33.71 2.02 6.12
N PHE A 184 33.82 2.80 7.19
CA PHE A 184 35.00 3.55 7.58
C PHE A 184 35.46 3.04 8.95
N ALA A 185 36.71 2.60 9.08
CA ALA A 185 37.21 2.01 10.32
C ALA A 185 38.65 2.48 10.63
N PRO A 186 39.07 2.49 11.91
CA PRO A 186 40.42 2.89 12.31
C PRO A 186 41.50 1.87 11.95
N THR A 187 41.13 0.61 11.66
CA THR A 187 42.06 -0.46 11.25
C THR A 187 41.53 -1.25 10.05
N PRO A 188 42.41 -1.84 9.21
CA PRO A 188 42.00 -2.70 8.09
C PRO A 188 41.22 -3.94 8.58
N ALA A 189 41.63 -4.52 9.71
CA ALA A 189 40.99 -5.70 10.27
C ALA A 189 39.53 -5.44 10.68
N LEU A 190 39.26 -4.30 11.34
CA LEU A 190 37.89 -3.91 11.68
C LEU A 190 37.07 -3.59 10.43
N ARG A 191 37.65 -2.89 9.44
CA ARG A 191 37.00 -2.63 8.15
C ARG A 191 36.53 -3.92 7.50
N ASP A 192 37.42 -4.90 7.36
CA ASP A 192 37.11 -6.13 6.63
C ASP A 192 36.19 -7.07 7.40
N ALA A 193 36.31 -7.15 8.73
CA ALA A 193 35.36 -7.86 9.57
C ALA A 193 33.95 -7.26 9.48
N THR A 194 33.82 -5.93 9.60
CA THR A 194 32.51 -5.24 9.51
C THR A 194 31.92 -5.38 8.10
N ALA A 195 32.73 -5.18 7.05
CA ALA A 195 32.26 -5.31 5.67
C ALA A 195 31.84 -6.74 5.33
N ALA A 196 32.56 -7.76 5.80
CA ALA A 196 32.20 -9.17 5.59
C ALA A 196 30.91 -9.56 6.32
N ALA A 197 30.69 -9.04 7.54
CA ALA A 197 29.44 -9.28 8.28
C ALA A 197 28.22 -8.66 7.57
N ILE A 198 28.35 -7.41 7.08
CA ILE A 198 27.30 -6.74 6.31
C ILE A 198 27.03 -7.48 5.00
N ASP A 199 28.07 -7.78 4.22
CA ASP A 199 27.92 -8.43 2.91
C ASP A 199 27.30 -9.84 3.04
N GLY A 200 27.76 -10.64 4.01
CA GLY A 200 27.20 -11.96 4.28
C GLY A 200 25.73 -11.92 4.73
N ALA A 201 25.33 -10.92 5.51
CA ALA A 201 23.93 -10.75 5.91
C ALA A 201 23.05 -10.26 4.73
N LEU A 202 23.48 -9.23 4.00
CA LEU A 202 22.74 -8.68 2.88
C LEU A 202 22.66 -9.64 1.68
N ALA A 203 23.64 -10.51 1.47
CA ALA A 203 23.59 -11.57 0.47
C ALA A 203 22.45 -12.59 0.69
N GLY A 204 21.97 -12.74 1.93
CA GLY A 204 20.77 -13.53 2.24
C GLY A 204 19.44 -12.79 1.97
N VAL A 205 19.48 -11.45 1.86
CA VAL A 205 18.30 -10.59 1.71
C VAL A 205 18.01 -10.36 0.23
N ASN A 206 17.14 -11.20 -0.34
CA ASN A 206 16.64 -11.00 -1.72
C ASN A 206 15.62 -9.86 -1.83
N TRP A 207 14.83 -9.65 -0.76
CA TRP A 207 13.76 -8.67 -0.68
C TRP A 207 13.86 -7.92 0.66
N LEU A 208 13.94 -6.60 0.57
CA LEU A 208 14.01 -5.66 1.69
C LEU A 208 12.60 -5.13 1.96
N THR A 209 12.04 -5.46 3.13
CA THR A 209 10.76 -4.91 3.59
C THR A 209 10.89 -3.42 3.88
N LEU A 210 9.97 -2.61 3.35
CA LEU A 210 9.94 -1.16 3.52
C LEU A 210 8.88 -0.74 4.56
N ALA A 211 9.00 0.48 5.08
CA ALA A 211 8.16 0.96 6.18
C ALA A 211 6.65 1.04 5.85
N ASP A 212 6.29 1.12 4.56
CA ASP A 212 4.90 1.10 4.09
C ASP A 212 4.37 -0.31 3.76
N GLY A 213 5.11 -1.36 4.14
CA GLY A 213 4.75 -2.76 3.89
C GLY A 213 5.04 -3.24 2.47
N SER A 214 5.50 -2.37 1.57
CA SER A 214 6.03 -2.79 0.27
C SER A 214 7.39 -3.47 0.40
N SER A 215 7.93 -4.01 -0.70
CA SER A 215 9.23 -4.68 -0.72
C SER A 215 10.07 -4.21 -1.90
N GLY A 216 11.33 -3.85 -1.62
CA GLY A 216 12.34 -3.57 -2.64
C GLY A 216 13.20 -4.80 -2.90
N ARG A 217 13.49 -5.13 -4.15
CA ARG A 217 14.43 -6.20 -4.50
C ARG A 217 15.86 -5.69 -4.31
N LEU A 218 16.64 -6.35 -3.46
CA LEU A 218 18.05 -6.00 -3.24
C LEU A 218 18.94 -6.82 -4.19
N LEU A 219 19.91 -6.16 -4.81
CA LEU A 219 20.91 -6.78 -5.68
C LEU A 219 22.30 -6.25 -5.35
N TYR A 220 23.27 -7.14 -5.17
CA TYR A 220 24.68 -6.75 -5.11
C TYR A 220 25.16 -6.33 -6.51
N HIS A 221 25.84 -5.19 -6.61
CA HIS A 221 26.38 -4.68 -7.86
C HIS A 221 27.91 -4.80 -7.92
N SER A 222 28.62 -4.27 -6.92
CA SER A 222 30.08 -4.25 -6.90
C SER A 222 30.62 -3.86 -5.52
N SER A 223 31.91 -4.11 -5.25
CA SER A 223 32.59 -3.57 -4.08
C SER A 223 33.94 -2.96 -4.43
N ARG A 224 34.41 -2.07 -3.57
CA ARG A 224 35.71 -1.39 -3.68
C ARG A 224 36.30 -1.17 -2.29
N SER A 225 37.52 -1.66 -2.06
CA SER A 225 38.37 -1.12 -1.00
C SER A 225 39.09 0.12 -1.52
N ASP A 226 39.26 1.13 -0.69
CA ASP A 226 40.06 2.31 -1.02
C ASP A 226 40.98 2.64 0.15
N ASP A 227 42.21 2.17 0.02
CA ASP A 227 43.24 2.15 1.06
C ASP A 227 44.26 3.29 0.81
N LYS A 228 43.81 4.36 0.16
CA LYS A 228 44.66 5.51 -0.16
C LYS A 228 45.10 6.20 1.13
N PRO A 229 46.42 6.40 1.36
CA PRO A 229 46.92 7.23 2.45
C PRO A 229 46.59 8.69 2.17
N GLY A 230 45.42 9.13 2.63
CA GLY A 230 45.04 10.52 2.76
C GLY A 230 45.39 11.07 4.15
N VAL A 231 44.96 12.29 4.42
CA VAL A 231 44.99 12.84 5.78
C VAL A 231 43.99 12.06 6.64
N ALA A 232 44.43 11.66 7.84
CA ALA A 232 43.73 10.83 8.85
C ALA A 232 43.71 9.30 8.65
N THR A 233 43.72 8.61 9.80
CA THR A 233 43.88 7.15 9.96
C THR A 233 42.57 6.39 9.71
N VAL A 234 42.02 6.50 8.51
CA VAL A 234 40.70 5.94 8.16
C VAL A 234 40.80 4.97 6.98
N TRP A 235 40.42 3.72 7.22
CA TRP A 235 40.37 2.66 6.21
C TRP A 235 38.95 2.49 5.68
N ARG A 236 38.78 2.54 4.35
CA ARG A 236 37.47 2.57 3.71
C ARG A 236 37.19 1.37 2.82
N ARG A 237 36.00 0.78 2.95
CA ARG A 237 35.47 -0.21 2.01
C ARG A 237 34.00 0.11 1.70
N THR A 238 33.67 0.19 0.41
CA THR A 238 32.32 0.48 -0.08
C THR A 238 31.76 -0.75 -0.78
N LEU A 239 30.55 -1.14 -0.38
CA LEU A 239 29.70 -2.12 -1.06
C LEU A 239 28.62 -1.33 -1.82
N THR A 240 28.46 -1.61 -3.11
CA THR A 240 27.43 -1.02 -3.96
C THR A 240 26.33 -2.04 -4.15
N TYR A 241 25.13 -1.67 -3.74
CA TYR A 241 23.90 -2.42 -4.01
C TYR A 241 23.00 -1.60 -4.92
N THR A 242 22.14 -2.26 -5.69
CA THR A 242 20.96 -1.62 -6.28
C THR A 242 19.71 -2.13 -5.58
N VAL A 243 18.75 -1.24 -5.32
CA VAL A 243 17.42 -1.61 -4.82
C VAL A 243 16.40 -1.25 -5.90
N GLU A 244 15.64 -2.24 -6.36
CA GLU A 244 14.50 -2.03 -7.25
C GLU A 244 13.20 -2.00 -6.42
N TYR A 245 12.51 -0.87 -6.40
CA TYR A 245 11.32 -0.66 -5.57
C TYR A 245 10.19 0.07 -6.32
N ALA A 246 8.96 -0.19 -5.90
CA ALA A 246 7.75 0.39 -6.43
C ALA A 246 7.36 1.65 -5.65
N THR A 247 7.08 2.75 -6.35
CA THR A 247 6.31 3.88 -5.82
C THR A 247 4.83 3.56 -6.00
N THR A 248 4.14 3.28 -4.91
CA THR A 248 2.72 2.89 -4.89
C THR A 248 1.82 4.04 -4.42
N GLN A 249 0.62 4.15 -5.01
CA GLN A 249 -0.41 5.10 -4.61
C GLN A 249 -1.70 4.35 -4.25
N ALA A 250 -2.34 4.75 -3.15
CA ALA A 250 -3.62 4.20 -2.74
C ALA A 250 -4.78 4.90 -3.46
N PHE A 251 -5.75 4.11 -3.94
CA PHE A 251 -6.98 4.58 -4.57
C PHE A 251 -8.19 4.00 -3.83
N ALA A 252 -9.21 4.83 -3.64
CA ALA A 252 -10.50 4.37 -3.14
C ALA A 252 -11.26 3.64 -4.25
N ALA A 253 -11.76 2.44 -3.97
CA ALA A 253 -12.62 1.69 -4.87
C ALA A 253 -13.85 1.14 -4.12
N ALA A 254 -15.03 1.44 -4.63
CA ALA A 254 -16.29 0.93 -4.10
C ALA A 254 -16.49 -0.54 -4.49
N GLN A 255 -17.00 -1.36 -3.56
CA GLN A 255 -17.52 -2.67 -3.89
C GLN A 255 -18.71 -2.56 -4.87
N LEU A 256 -18.74 -3.44 -5.87
CA LEU A 256 -19.80 -3.48 -6.87
C LEU A 256 -21.07 -4.05 -6.26
N LEU A 257 -22.09 -3.20 -6.07
CA LEU A 257 -23.38 -3.60 -5.49
C LEU A 257 -24.21 -4.42 -6.48
N PHE A 258 -24.39 -3.92 -7.71
CA PHE A 258 -25.20 -4.56 -8.73
C PHE A 258 -24.44 -4.64 -10.05
N MET A 259 -24.55 -5.80 -10.70
CA MET A 259 -24.21 -5.98 -12.11
C MET A 259 -25.52 -6.26 -12.81
N GLY A 260 -26.05 -5.26 -13.50
CA GLY A 260 -27.31 -5.34 -14.22
C GLY A 260 -27.10 -4.79 -15.60
N LEU A 261 -27.66 -5.49 -16.59
CA LEU A 261 -27.49 -5.14 -17.98
C LEU A 261 -28.58 -5.90 -18.86
N THR A 262 -28.85 -5.46 -20.10
CA THR A 262 -29.94 -5.68 -21.09
C THR A 262 -29.43 -6.08 -22.51
N VAL A 263 -29.91 -7.12 -23.20
CA VAL A 263 -29.56 -7.35 -24.63
C VAL A 263 -30.76 -7.21 -25.56
N THR A 264 -30.59 -6.45 -26.64
CA THR A 264 -31.60 -6.22 -27.69
C THR A 264 -31.28 -7.09 -28.90
N ALA A 265 -32.11 -8.09 -29.19
CA ALA A 265 -32.06 -8.85 -30.43
C ALA A 265 -33.00 -8.23 -31.47
N ASP A 266 -32.49 -7.95 -32.66
CA ASP A 266 -33.30 -7.46 -33.77
C ASP A 266 -34.09 -8.63 -34.39
N GLY A 267 -35.42 -8.58 -34.31
CA GLY A 267 -36.28 -9.43 -35.15
C GLY A 267 -36.65 -10.85 -34.69
N SER A 268 -36.65 -11.20 -33.38
CA SER A 268 -37.62 -12.17 -32.81
C SER A 268 -37.42 -12.40 -31.30
N ALA A 269 -38.53 -12.48 -30.55
CA ALA A 269 -38.50 -12.74 -29.12
C ALA A 269 -38.31 -14.24 -28.81
N VAL A 270 -37.05 -14.66 -28.62
CA VAL A 270 -36.74 -15.98 -28.03
C VAL A 270 -36.65 -15.83 -26.51
N ASN A 271 -37.58 -16.44 -25.78
CA ASN A 271 -37.53 -16.51 -24.33
C ASN A 271 -36.40 -17.47 -23.91
N MET A 272 -35.27 -16.94 -23.43
CA MET A 272 -34.14 -17.74 -22.93
C MET A 272 -33.77 -17.36 -21.48
N PRO A 273 -33.39 -18.36 -20.66
CA PRO A 273 -33.01 -18.18 -19.24
C PRO A 273 -31.71 -17.37 -19.07
N PRO A 274 -31.40 -16.88 -17.86
CA PRO A 274 -30.69 -15.61 -17.67
C PRO A 274 -29.23 -15.68 -18.10
N GLY A 275 -28.86 -14.90 -19.11
CA GLY A 275 -27.51 -14.96 -19.66
C GLY A 275 -27.14 -14.01 -20.81
N ASN A 276 -27.72 -12.80 -20.95
CA ASN A 276 -27.01 -11.73 -21.68
C ASN A 276 -27.53 -10.29 -21.39
N LEU A 277 -26.63 -9.30 -21.36
CA LEU A 277 -26.81 -8.05 -20.61
C LEU A 277 -25.95 -6.81 -21.20
N MET A 278 -26.50 -5.57 -21.41
CA MET A 278 -25.93 -4.14 -21.46
C MET A 278 -26.63 -3.03 -20.55
N PRO A 279 -25.97 -1.97 -20.00
CA PRO A 279 -26.08 -1.46 -18.61
C PRO A 279 -27.49 -1.19 -18.00
N SER A 280 -27.64 -1.45 -16.68
CA SER A 280 -28.70 -0.87 -15.84
C SER A 280 -28.47 0.64 -15.62
N THR A 281 -29.52 1.45 -15.70
CA THR A 281 -29.45 2.86 -15.28
C THR A 281 -29.16 2.92 -13.78
N ILE A 282 -27.97 3.42 -13.43
CA ILE A 282 -27.59 3.73 -12.05
C ILE A 282 -28.00 5.18 -11.79
N ILE A 283 -28.89 5.38 -10.83
CA ILE A 283 -29.24 6.71 -10.33
C ILE A 283 -28.60 6.86 -8.95
N GLN A 284 -27.67 7.80 -8.84
CA GLN A 284 -27.13 8.25 -7.57
C GLN A 284 -28.13 9.22 -6.93
N ILE A 285 -28.45 8.99 -5.66
CA ILE A 285 -29.46 9.74 -4.86
C ILE A 285 -28.88 10.22 -3.55
#